data_AF-A0A7Y2TAM8-F1
#
_entry.id   AF-A0A7Y2TAM8-F1
#
_cell.length_a   1.000
_cell.length_b   1.000
_cell.length_c   1.000
_cell.angle_alpha   90.00
_cell.angle_beta   90.00
_cell.angle_gamma   90.00
#
_symmetry.space_group_name_H-M   'P 1'
#
loop_
_entity.id
_entity.type
_entity.pdbx_description
1 polymer ?
#
loop_
_entity_poly.entity_id
_entity_poly.type
_entity_poly.pdbx_seq_one_letter_code
_entity_poly.pdbx_strand_id
1 'polypeptide(L)'
;MNFKEIYDEDGRYEKLYLQLNGKGISSIDEALKEMDLLPIHSAVEEIFSQVNLENFREFLIKKEKKGNIKNNEINFISELTPAYKNLNEQLNEFIGIKISKSKSIKELLLDLSFAHKFYQILLKYNNRRNVTKWMQHADSILPVNSNPEIDHRLATLLIVSVFKNSFGTVSNKINVEKTFNELLLFKPISRILEKASPDVNAHLNNELIKIMLTLYSQKPPRKRATSSNKSEKTSKKEKKRSNLVAGLNVLLDSTVVHNFLHVNKFEGSTYFNKENFNELTTWLLLVTQLNKRENVDLTDEKSILRNLKSLTSETDSIINEAQNSGYDLTKLKEKILKIDKPPKSNKKIAREKRAGKSKNK
;
A
#
# COMPACT_ATOMS: atom_id res chain seq x y z
N MET A 1 -34.53 -21.62 15.67
CA MET A 1 -33.33 -21.71 16.52
C MET A 1 -32.80 -23.14 16.41
N ASN A 2 -31.55 -23.31 16.00
CA ASN A 2 -30.92 -24.63 15.92
C ASN A 2 -29.98 -24.76 17.13
N PHE A 3 -30.48 -25.39 18.20
CA PHE A 3 -29.65 -25.72 19.36
C PHE A 3 -28.79 -26.95 19.01
N LYS A 4 -27.50 -26.89 19.34
CA LYS A 4 -26.55 -27.99 19.19
C LYS A 4 -25.90 -28.23 20.54
N GLU A 5 -26.04 -29.45 21.06
CA GLU A 5 -25.31 -29.88 22.25
C GLU A 5 -23.86 -30.19 21.84
N ILE A 6 -22.91 -29.69 22.62
CA ILE A 6 -21.47 -29.86 22.37
C ILE A 6 -20.84 -30.35 23.66
N TYR A 7 -20.05 -31.41 23.55
CA TYR A 7 -19.28 -31.95 24.66
C TYR A 7 -17.89 -31.30 24.68
N ASP A 8 -17.51 -30.69 25.80
CA ASP A 8 -16.24 -29.96 25.96
C ASP A 8 -15.19 -30.86 26.61
N GLU A 9 -14.41 -31.58 25.80
CA GLU A 9 -13.39 -32.52 26.31
C GLU A 9 -12.13 -31.82 26.83
N ASP A 10 -11.77 -30.65 26.27
CA ASP A 10 -10.50 -29.96 26.54
C ASP A 10 -10.67 -28.61 27.26
N GLY A 11 -11.90 -28.28 27.67
CA GLY A 11 -12.25 -27.07 28.43
C GLY A 11 -12.21 -25.79 27.59
N ARG A 12 -12.20 -25.90 26.26
CA ARG A 12 -12.14 -24.74 25.36
C ARG A 12 -13.42 -23.92 25.41
N TYR A 13 -14.58 -24.58 25.45
CA TYR A 13 -15.87 -23.89 25.51
C TYR A 13 -16.09 -23.25 26.88
N GLU A 14 -15.63 -23.90 27.96
CA GLU A 14 -15.64 -23.31 29.31
C GLU A 14 -14.78 -22.04 29.38
N LYS A 15 -13.54 -22.09 28.86
CA LYS A 15 -12.66 -20.91 28.79
C LYS A 15 -13.29 -19.78 27.97
N LEU A 16 -13.90 -20.11 26.83
CA LEU A 16 -14.62 -19.12 26.01
C LEU A 16 -15.78 -18.51 26.79
N TYR A 17 -16.60 -19.34 27.44
CA TYR A 17 -17.72 -18.89 28.26
C TYR A 17 -17.28 -17.89 29.34
N LEU A 18 -16.20 -18.22 30.06
CA LEU A 18 -15.62 -17.33 31.08
C LEU A 18 -15.10 -16.01 30.47
N GLN A 19 -14.45 -16.05 29.30
CA GLN A 19 -13.98 -14.84 28.61
C GLN A 19 -15.13 -13.95 28.13
N LEU A 20 -16.22 -14.56 27.64
CA LEU A 20 -17.38 -13.81 27.16
C LEU A 20 -18.12 -13.10 28.29
N ASN A 21 -18.14 -13.68 29.49
CA ASN A 21 -18.75 -13.08 30.69
C ASN A 21 -20.17 -12.52 30.41
N GLY A 22 -21.00 -13.32 29.74
CA GLY A 22 -22.37 -12.95 29.37
C GLY A 22 -22.51 -12.07 28.11
N LYS A 23 -21.41 -11.69 27.45
CA LYS A 23 -21.47 -11.00 26.14
C LYS A 23 -21.90 -11.98 25.04
N GLY A 24 -22.86 -11.55 24.22
CA GLY A 24 -23.25 -12.27 23.01
C GLY A 24 -22.16 -12.21 21.94
N ILE A 25 -22.06 -13.28 21.14
CA ILE A 25 -21.17 -13.38 19.98
C ILE A 25 -21.94 -13.83 18.75
N SER A 26 -21.45 -13.43 17.57
CA SER A 26 -22.03 -13.79 16.28
C SER A 26 -21.77 -15.24 15.89
N SER A 27 -20.62 -15.80 16.29
CA SER A 27 -20.20 -17.17 15.95
C SER A 27 -19.28 -17.75 17.03
N ILE A 28 -19.67 -18.90 17.60
CA ILE A 28 -18.87 -19.65 18.58
C ILE A 28 -17.58 -20.17 17.94
N ASP A 29 -17.67 -20.73 16.72
CA ASP A 29 -16.50 -21.29 16.02
C ASP A 29 -15.43 -20.23 15.75
N GLU A 30 -15.86 -19.01 15.38
CA GLU A 30 -14.93 -17.90 15.15
C GLU A 30 -14.30 -17.41 16.45
N ALA A 31 -15.05 -17.40 17.55
CA ALA A 31 -14.55 -16.99 18.86
C ALA A 31 -13.54 -17.99 19.43
N LEU A 32 -13.79 -19.30 19.29
CA LEU A 32 -12.83 -20.35 19.62
C LEU A 32 -11.55 -20.23 18.78
N LYS A 33 -11.70 -19.97 17.48
CA LYS A 33 -10.56 -19.73 16.60
C LYS A 33 -9.77 -18.48 17.01
N GLU A 34 -10.43 -17.41 17.42
CA GLU A 34 -9.77 -16.20 17.94
C GLU A 34 -8.98 -16.52 19.22
N MET A 35 -9.50 -17.37 20.12
CA MET A 35 -8.77 -17.80 21.31
C MET A 35 -7.45 -18.51 20.96
N ASP A 36 -7.46 -19.40 19.98
CA ASP A 36 -6.24 -20.07 19.51
C ASP A 36 -5.25 -19.08 18.88
N LEU A 37 -5.73 -17.97 18.32
CA LEU A 37 -4.93 -16.93 17.66
C LEU A 37 -4.49 -15.80 18.59
N LEU A 38 -4.80 -15.85 19.89
CA LEU A 38 -4.40 -14.83 20.86
C LEU A 38 -2.88 -14.52 20.87
N PRO A 39 -1.97 -15.50 20.75
CA PRO A 39 -0.53 -15.22 20.74
C PRO A 39 -0.11 -14.32 19.58
N ILE A 40 -0.60 -14.60 18.37
CA ILE A 40 -0.31 -13.78 17.19
C ILE A 40 -1.03 -12.43 17.24
N HIS A 41 -2.28 -12.37 17.74
CA HIS A 41 -3.01 -11.11 17.88
C HIS A 41 -2.32 -10.19 18.88
N SER A 42 -1.83 -10.73 19.99
CA SER A 42 -1.06 -9.98 20.99
C SER A 42 0.25 -9.45 20.41
N ALA A 43 0.98 -10.25 19.63
CA ALA A 43 2.20 -9.79 18.97
C ALA A 43 1.95 -8.68 17.93
N VAL A 44 0.80 -8.71 17.25
CA VAL A 44 0.33 -7.64 16.36
C VAL A 44 0.00 -6.38 17.15
N GLU A 45 -0.75 -6.49 18.25
CA GLU A 45 -1.09 -5.34 19.10
C GLU A 45 0.14 -4.74 19.77
N GLU A 46 1.16 -5.54 20.13
CA GLU A 46 2.43 -5.09 20.71
C GLU A 46 3.24 -4.25 19.72
N ILE A 47 3.49 -4.76 18.50
CA ILE A 47 4.30 -4.05 17.51
C ILE A 47 3.63 -2.75 17.04
N PHE A 48 2.30 -2.70 17.01
CA PHE A 48 1.53 -1.50 16.65
C PHE A 48 0.93 -0.79 17.87
N SER A 49 1.54 -0.97 19.03
CA SER A 49 1.18 -0.21 20.23
C SER A 49 1.30 1.29 20.00
N GLN A 50 0.57 2.09 20.78
CA GLN A 50 0.59 3.54 20.68
C GLN A 50 2.00 4.13 20.78
N VAL A 51 2.84 3.57 21.66
CA VAL A 51 4.25 3.97 21.81
C VAL A 51 5.04 3.73 20.52
N ASN A 52 4.86 2.58 19.87
CA ASN A 52 5.55 2.27 18.61
C ASN A 52 5.04 3.15 17.45
N LEU A 53 3.75 3.50 17.43
CA LEU A 53 3.19 4.44 16.47
C LEU A 53 3.75 5.86 16.67
N GLU A 54 3.87 6.31 17.92
CA GLU A 54 4.51 7.57 18.29
C GLU A 54 5.97 7.60 17.86
N ASN A 55 6.73 6.57 18.20
CA ASN A 55 8.14 6.46 17.83
C ASN A 55 8.31 6.41 16.30
N PHE A 56 7.41 5.74 15.58
CA PHE A 56 7.42 5.72 14.12
C PHE A 56 7.12 7.11 13.53
N ARG A 57 6.14 7.82 14.07
CA ARG A 57 5.84 9.21 13.68
C ARG A 57 7.06 10.10 13.89
N GLU A 58 7.64 10.07 15.08
CA GLU A 58 8.82 10.87 15.41
C GLU A 58 9.98 10.53 14.50
N PHE A 59 10.19 9.24 14.24
CA PHE A 59 11.18 8.76 13.31
C PHE A 59 10.98 9.38 11.92
N LEU A 60 9.76 9.45 11.37
CA LEU A 60 9.53 10.07 10.07
C LEU A 60 9.74 11.60 10.07
N ILE A 61 9.32 12.31 11.13
CA ILE A 61 9.25 13.78 11.14
C ILE A 61 10.55 14.45 11.63
N LYS A 62 11.26 13.85 12.59
CA LYS A 62 12.34 14.50 13.33
C LYS A 62 13.42 15.03 12.37
N LYS A 63 13.53 16.35 12.29
CA LYS A 63 14.49 17.04 11.41
C LYS A 63 15.91 16.60 11.77
N GLU A 64 16.66 16.16 10.76
CA GLU A 64 18.04 15.76 10.91
C GLU A 64 18.91 16.91 11.45
N LYS A 65 19.45 16.76 12.67
CA LYS A 65 20.60 17.56 13.10
C LYS A 65 21.85 16.93 12.47
N LYS A 66 22.69 17.75 11.80
CA LYS A 66 23.96 17.29 11.20
C LYS A 66 24.76 16.47 12.25
N GLY A 67 24.94 15.18 11.99
CA GLY A 67 25.72 14.26 12.83
C GLY A 67 24.95 13.11 13.51
N ASN A 68 23.62 13.15 13.61
CA ASN A 68 22.83 12.19 14.43
C ASN A 68 21.92 11.21 13.66
N ILE A 69 22.01 11.16 12.32
CA ILE A 69 21.11 10.35 11.47
C ILE A 69 21.19 8.86 11.84
N LYS A 70 22.41 8.31 11.88
CA LYS A 70 22.62 6.89 12.22
C LYS A 70 22.10 6.56 13.61
N ASN A 71 22.29 7.43 14.60
CA ASN A 71 21.91 7.14 15.99
C ASN A 71 20.39 7.12 16.19
N ASN A 72 19.63 8.05 15.59
CA ASN A 72 18.17 8.04 15.69
C ASN A 72 17.54 6.88 14.91
N GLU A 73 18.06 6.59 13.71
CA GLU A 73 17.67 5.38 12.95
C GLU A 73 17.93 4.12 13.80
N ILE A 74 19.15 3.97 14.34
CA ILE A 74 19.52 2.82 15.16
C ILE A 74 18.63 2.67 16.39
N ASN A 75 18.26 3.76 17.08
CA ASN A 75 17.45 3.70 18.29
C ASN A 75 16.03 3.19 18.02
N PHE A 76 15.27 3.83 17.11
CA PHE A 76 13.92 3.38 16.77
C PHE A 76 13.92 1.92 16.27
N ILE A 77 14.90 1.59 15.43
CA ILE A 77 15.06 0.25 14.89
C ILE A 77 15.32 -0.76 16.02
N SER A 78 16.17 -0.41 16.98
CA SER A 78 16.50 -1.29 18.10
C SER A 78 15.29 -1.56 19.00
N GLU A 79 14.41 -0.57 19.16
CA GLU A 79 13.19 -0.65 19.96
C GLU A 79 12.08 -1.47 19.27
N LEU A 80 11.92 -1.32 17.95
CA LEU A 80 10.91 -2.07 17.19
C LEU A 80 11.30 -3.54 16.95
N THR A 81 12.60 -3.84 16.96
CA THR A 81 13.14 -5.16 16.59
C THR A 81 12.63 -6.31 17.48
N PRO A 82 12.58 -6.20 18.82
CA PRO A 82 12.00 -7.23 19.69
C PRO A 82 10.56 -7.59 19.33
N ALA A 83 9.66 -6.61 19.24
CA ALA A 83 8.26 -6.83 18.89
C ALA A 83 8.11 -7.45 17.49
N TYR A 84 8.92 -7.01 16.52
CA TYR A 84 8.93 -7.59 15.19
C TYR A 84 9.49 -9.02 15.14
N LYS A 85 10.46 -9.36 16.00
CA LYS A 85 10.94 -10.74 16.15
C LYS A 85 9.84 -11.63 16.73
N ASN A 86 9.17 -11.16 17.78
CA ASN A 86 8.04 -11.86 18.39
C ASN A 86 6.94 -12.14 17.35
N LEU A 87 6.51 -11.10 16.59
CA LEU A 87 5.53 -11.27 15.51
C LEU A 87 5.95 -12.32 14.49
N ASN A 88 7.20 -12.29 14.03
CA ASN A 88 7.68 -13.29 13.05
C ASN A 88 7.78 -14.70 13.65
N GLU A 89 8.02 -14.84 14.95
CA GLU A 89 8.00 -16.14 15.64
C GLU A 89 6.58 -16.70 15.65
N GLN A 90 5.60 -15.91 16.07
CA GLN A 90 4.19 -16.30 16.05
C GLN A 90 3.72 -16.63 14.63
N LEU A 91 4.07 -15.81 13.64
CA LEU A 91 3.74 -16.10 12.24
C LEU A 91 4.34 -17.43 11.74
N ASN A 92 5.56 -17.78 12.15
CA ASN A 92 6.17 -19.05 11.77
C ASN A 92 5.42 -20.25 12.35
N GLU A 93 4.94 -20.12 13.60
CA GLU A 93 4.20 -21.16 14.30
C GLU A 93 2.85 -21.44 13.62
N PHE A 94 2.08 -20.40 13.31
CA PHE A 94 0.76 -20.57 12.70
C PHE A 94 0.79 -20.86 11.19
N ILE A 95 1.75 -20.31 10.45
CA ILE A 95 1.82 -20.51 8.98
C ILE A 95 2.60 -21.78 8.62
N GLY A 96 3.41 -22.32 9.54
CA GLY A 96 4.25 -23.49 9.28
C GLY A 96 5.37 -23.23 8.28
N ILE A 97 5.73 -21.97 8.04
CA ILE A 97 6.80 -21.58 7.11
C ILE A 97 7.84 -20.76 7.84
N LYS A 98 9.11 -21.12 7.65
CA LYS A 98 10.25 -20.41 8.23
C LYS A 98 10.51 -19.06 7.54
N ILE A 99 9.94 -17.99 8.09
CA ILE A 99 10.32 -16.60 7.81
C ILE A 99 11.78 -16.42 8.24
N SER A 100 12.63 -15.96 7.32
CA SER A 100 14.03 -15.66 7.62
C SER A 100 14.09 -14.40 8.50
N LYS A 101 14.28 -14.58 9.81
CA LYS A 101 14.32 -13.49 10.80
C LYS A 101 15.33 -12.40 10.42
N SER A 102 16.56 -12.77 10.08
CA SER A 102 17.62 -11.81 9.76
C SER A 102 17.39 -11.07 8.44
N LYS A 103 16.80 -11.73 7.44
CA LYS A 103 16.49 -11.10 6.14
C LYS A 103 15.28 -10.17 6.24
N SER A 104 14.18 -10.62 6.84
CA SER A 104 12.95 -9.83 7.00
C SER A 104 13.17 -8.56 7.81
N ILE A 105 14.00 -8.62 8.86
CA ILE A 105 14.43 -7.43 9.60
C ILE A 105 15.17 -6.48 8.67
N LYS A 106 16.24 -6.93 8.00
CA LYS A 106 17.03 -6.08 7.10
C LYS A 106 16.18 -5.39 6.03
N GLU A 107 15.23 -6.10 5.41
CA GLU A 107 14.33 -5.52 4.42
C GLU A 107 13.37 -4.48 5.02
N LEU A 108 12.82 -4.74 6.22
CA LEU A 108 12.02 -3.76 6.94
C LEU A 108 12.84 -2.48 7.24
N LEU A 109 14.09 -2.62 7.67
CA LEU A 109 14.95 -1.46 7.95
C LEU A 109 15.23 -0.63 6.70
N LEU A 110 15.44 -1.28 5.56
CA LEU A 110 15.61 -0.61 4.28
C LEU A 110 14.33 0.14 3.86
N ASP A 111 13.16 -0.44 4.10
CA ASP A 111 11.87 0.22 3.83
C ASP A 111 11.64 1.44 4.72
N LEU A 112 11.87 1.31 6.03
CA LEU A 112 11.67 2.40 6.97
C LEU A 112 12.67 3.54 6.75
N SER A 113 13.95 3.23 6.46
CA SER A 113 14.94 4.26 6.14
C SER A 113 14.65 4.97 4.81
N PHE A 114 14.16 4.26 3.79
CA PHE A 114 13.72 4.89 2.55
C PHE A 114 12.51 5.81 2.80
N ALA A 115 11.52 5.35 3.58
CA ALA A 115 10.37 6.15 3.96
C ALA A 115 10.80 7.41 4.70
N HIS A 116 11.64 7.30 5.73
CA HIS A 116 12.20 8.44 6.47
C HIS A 116 12.81 9.49 5.53
N LYS A 117 13.74 9.07 4.66
CA LYS A 117 14.39 9.98 3.69
C LYS A 117 13.38 10.65 2.76
N PHE A 118 12.40 9.90 2.27
CA PHE A 118 11.32 10.44 1.44
C PHE A 118 10.55 11.54 2.18
N TYR A 119 10.15 11.30 3.44
CA TYR A 119 9.45 12.31 4.26
C TYR A 119 10.33 13.51 4.61
N GLN A 120 11.61 13.31 4.91
CA GLN A 120 12.55 14.42 5.15
C GLN A 120 12.67 15.32 3.91
N ILE A 121 12.69 14.74 2.70
CA ILE A 121 12.65 15.51 1.45
C ILE A 121 11.32 16.27 1.33
N LEU A 122 10.18 15.63 1.58
CA LEU A 122 8.88 16.32 1.54
C LEU A 122 8.84 17.52 2.51
N LEU A 123 9.20 17.29 3.77
CA LEU A 123 9.31 18.31 4.82
C LEU A 123 10.22 19.47 4.41
N LYS A 124 11.39 19.18 3.86
CA LYS A 124 12.35 20.20 3.40
C LYS A 124 11.78 21.08 2.30
N TYR A 125 10.96 20.53 1.41
CA TYR A 125 10.40 21.27 0.28
C TYR A 125 9.10 22.00 0.65
N ASN A 126 8.26 21.43 1.49
CA ASN A 126 7.02 22.07 1.95
C ASN A 126 7.28 23.24 2.92
N ASN A 127 8.40 23.21 3.65
CA ASN A 127 8.82 24.33 4.51
C ASN A 127 9.48 25.49 3.76
N ARG A 128 9.57 25.46 2.42
CA ARG A 128 10.14 26.58 1.64
C ARG A 128 9.13 27.71 1.52
N ARG A 129 9.61 28.96 1.51
CA ARG A 129 8.76 30.15 1.29
C ARG A 129 7.90 30.07 0.02
N ASN A 130 8.46 29.50 -1.04
CA ASN A 130 7.79 29.33 -2.34
C ASN A 130 7.77 27.85 -2.72
N VAL A 131 6.66 27.18 -2.42
CA VAL A 131 6.42 25.79 -2.84
C VAL A 131 5.74 25.80 -4.21
N THR A 132 6.22 24.96 -5.13
CA THR A 132 5.62 24.85 -6.46
C THR A 132 4.23 24.22 -6.38
N LYS A 133 3.27 24.67 -7.21
CA LYS A 133 1.88 24.15 -7.24
C LYS A 133 1.78 22.63 -7.30
N TRP A 134 2.61 21.98 -8.13
CA TRP A 134 2.59 20.51 -8.25
C TRP A 134 2.99 19.80 -6.95
N MET A 135 3.81 20.43 -6.12
CA MET A 135 4.28 19.87 -4.84
C MET A 135 3.23 20.05 -3.74
N GLN A 136 2.56 21.20 -3.72
CA GLN A 136 1.37 21.41 -2.86
C GLN A 136 0.28 20.38 -3.18
N HIS A 137 0.04 20.15 -4.47
CA HIS A 137 -0.88 19.12 -4.94
C HIS A 137 -0.43 17.72 -4.52
N ALA A 138 0.84 17.36 -4.75
CA ALA A 138 1.38 16.09 -4.32
C ALA A 138 1.23 15.86 -2.81
N ASP A 139 1.54 16.85 -1.97
CA ASP A 139 1.36 16.78 -0.52
C ASP A 139 -0.11 16.61 -0.12
N SER A 140 -1.04 17.25 -0.85
CA SER A 140 -2.48 17.15 -0.58
C SER A 140 -3.11 15.80 -0.93
N ILE A 141 -2.56 15.11 -1.93
CA ILE A 141 -3.08 13.81 -2.36
C ILE A 141 -2.36 12.63 -1.72
N LEU A 142 -1.16 12.82 -1.17
CA LEU A 142 -0.46 11.75 -0.47
C LEU A 142 -1.31 11.31 0.73
N PRO A 143 -1.48 10.00 0.96
CA PRO A 143 -2.28 9.54 2.09
C PRO A 143 -1.64 9.99 3.41
N VAL A 144 -0.31 10.01 3.47
CA VAL A 144 0.45 10.56 4.60
C VAL A 144 1.24 11.77 4.09
N ASN A 145 0.94 12.94 4.66
CA ASN A 145 1.52 14.22 4.22
C ASN A 145 2.77 14.59 5.03
N SER A 146 3.31 15.78 4.77
CA SER A 146 4.51 16.28 5.44
C SER A 146 4.36 16.62 6.93
N ASN A 147 3.15 16.77 7.47
CA ASN A 147 2.93 16.97 8.91
C ASN A 147 2.01 15.87 9.45
N PRO A 148 2.48 14.60 9.48
CA PRO A 148 1.61 13.51 9.88
C PRO A 148 1.33 13.61 11.37
N GLU A 149 0.07 13.75 11.74
CA GLU A 149 -0.40 13.40 13.08
C GLU A 149 -0.47 11.87 13.18
N ILE A 150 -0.59 11.36 14.41
CA ILE A 150 -0.85 9.94 14.58
C ILE A 150 -2.30 9.72 14.20
N ASP A 151 -2.49 9.09 13.07
CA ASP A 151 -3.80 8.75 12.55
C ASP A 151 -3.79 7.32 11.98
N HIS A 152 -4.96 6.90 11.49
CA HIS A 152 -5.11 5.61 10.86
C HIS A 152 -4.25 5.44 9.60
N ARG A 153 -3.85 6.52 8.92
CA ARG A 153 -3.05 6.44 7.68
C ARG A 153 -1.59 6.16 7.99
N LEU A 154 -1.04 6.82 9.02
CA LEU A 154 0.30 6.49 9.50
C LEU A 154 0.37 5.06 10.05
N ALA A 155 -0.64 4.64 10.82
CA ALA A 155 -0.77 3.27 11.28
C ALA A 155 -0.83 2.29 10.08
N THR A 156 -1.66 2.59 9.07
CA THR A 156 -1.77 1.78 7.84
C THR A 156 -0.42 1.64 7.13
N LEU A 157 0.36 2.72 7.02
CA LEU A 157 1.69 2.68 6.41
C LEU A 157 2.64 1.75 7.17
N LEU A 158 2.66 1.82 8.50
CA LEU A 158 3.50 0.95 9.32
C LEU A 158 3.06 -0.51 9.22
N ILE A 159 1.75 -0.78 9.32
CA ILE A 159 1.16 -2.12 9.20
C ILE A 159 1.54 -2.75 7.86
N VAL A 160 1.32 -2.03 6.76
CA VAL A 160 1.70 -2.48 5.42
C VAL A 160 3.20 -2.74 5.33
N SER A 161 4.04 -1.87 5.89
CA SER A 161 5.50 -2.04 5.86
C SER A 161 5.96 -3.27 6.64
N VAL A 162 5.43 -3.50 7.83
CA VAL A 162 5.73 -4.66 8.67
C VAL A 162 5.31 -5.95 7.98
N PHE A 163 4.03 -6.08 7.61
CA PHE A 163 3.52 -7.33 7.04
C PHE A 163 4.07 -7.61 5.65
N LYS A 164 4.34 -6.58 4.83
CA LYS A 164 5.05 -6.75 3.55
C LYS A 164 6.38 -7.45 3.77
N ASN A 165 7.14 -7.08 4.80
CA ASN A 165 8.47 -7.63 5.01
C ASN A 165 8.43 -9.01 5.68
N SER A 166 7.42 -9.29 6.52
CA SER A 166 7.15 -10.63 7.02
C SER A 166 6.71 -11.58 5.89
N PHE A 167 5.64 -11.24 5.17
CA PHE A 167 5.08 -12.06 4.10
C PHE A 167 5.93 -12.10 2.83
N GLY A 168 6.65 -11.02 2.51
CA GLY A 168 7.48 -10.93 1.31
C GLY A 168 8.56 -11.99 1.25
N THR A 169 9.09 -12.41 2.40
CA THR A 169 10.08 -13.51 2.48
C THR A 169 9.52 -14.87 2.07
N VAL A 170 8.20 -15.05 2.17
CA VAL A 170 7.48 -16.30 1.93
C VAL A 170 6.43 -16.18 0.81
N SER A 171 6.35 -15.03 0.13
CA SER A 171 5.34 -14.67 -0.88
C SER A 171 5.11 -15.70 -1.98
N ASN A 172 6.14 -16.46 -2.37
CA ASN A 172 6.01 -17.54 -3.35
C ASN A 172 5.29 -18.81 -2.81
N LYS A 173 5.06 -18.89 -1.50
CA LYS A 173 4.55 -20.06 -0.80
C LYS A 173 3.23 -19.80 -0.08
N ILE A 174 2.80 -18.55 0.04
CA ILE A 174 1.57 -18.17 0.73
C ILE A 174 0.65 -17.37 -0.17
N ASN A 175 -0.65 -17.57 0.00
CA ASN A 175 -1.65 -16.64 -0.48
C ASN A 175 -1.93 -15.64 0.64
N VAL A 176 -1.49 -14.39 0.49
CA VAL A 176 -1.61 -13.35 1.51
C VAL A 176 -3.05 -13.13 1.95
N GLU A 177 -4.00 -13.08 1.02
CA GLU A 177 -5.42 -12.89 1.34
C GLU A 177 -5.93 -14.04 2.21
N LYS A 178 -5.64 -15.28 1.80
CA LYS A 178 -6.02 -16.47 2.55
C LYS A 178 -5.40 -16.45 3.96
N THR A 179 -4.09 -16.18 4.06
CA THR A 179 -3.39 -16.10 5.34
C THR A 179 -3.94 -15.00 6.25
N PHE A 180 -4.25 -13.82 5.69
CA PHE A 180 -4.82 -12.72 6.45
C PHE A 180 -6.19 -13.09 7.07
N ASN A 181 -7.03 -13.77 6.29
CA ASN A 181 -8.35 -14.24 6.73
C ASN A 181 -8.22 -15.42 7.72
N GLU A 182 -7.31 -16.36 7.46
CA GLU A 182 -7.09 -17.52 8.33
C GLU A 182 -6.60 -17.12 9.72
N LEU A 183 -5.74 -16.10 9.80
CA LEU A 183 -5.21 -15.56 11.05
C LEU A 183 -6.12 -14.50 11.68
N LEU A 184 -7.30 -14.22 11.10
CA LEU A 184 -8.24 -13.21 11.55
C LEU A 184 -7.57 -11.84 11.83
N LEU A 185 -6.57 -11.46 11.01
CA LEU A 185 -5.75 -10.25 11.28
C LEU A 185 -6.58 -8.97 11.26
N PHE A 186 -7.75 -8.99 10.63
CA PHE A 186 -8.67 -7.86 10.64
C PHE A 186 -9.10 -7.44 12.04
N LYS A 187 -9.16 -8.36 13.02
CA LYS A 187 -9.56 -8.05 14.40
C LYS A 187 -8.54 -7.15 15.11
N PRO A 188 -7.28 -7.58 15.33
CA PRO A 188 -6.30 -6.72 16.00
C PRO A 188 -6.02 -5.45 15.18
N ILE A 189 -5.97 -5.53 13.84
CA ILE A 189 -5.76 -4.36 12.98
C ILE A 189 -6.90 -3.35 13.12
N SER A 190 -8.17 -3.79 13.17
CA SER A 190 -9.29 -2.86 13.38
C SER A 190 -9.17 -2.12 14.71
N ARG A 191 -8.85 -2.84 15.80
CA ARG A 191 -8.64 -2.23 17.12
C ARG A 191 -7.51 -1.20 17.10
N ILE A 192 -6.41 -1.49 16.41
CA ILE A 192 -5.28 -0.56 16.25
C ILE A 192 -5.71 0.70 15.50
N LEU A 193 -6.41 0.53 14.37
CA LEU A 193 -6.86 1.65 13.55
C LEU A 193 -7.90 2.52 14.27
N GLU A 194 -8.88 1.91 14.93
CA GLU A 194 -9.90 2.61 15.71
C GLU A 194 -9.30 3.39 16.89
N LYS A 195 -8.28 2.82 17.55
CA LYS A 195 -7.52 3.54 18.58
C LYS A 195 -6.73 4.73 18.01
N ALA A 196 -6.17 4.58 16.82
CA ALA A 196 -5.43 5.65 16.15
C ALA A 196 -6.35 6.76 15.62
N SER A 197 -7.59 6.44 15.26
CA SER A 197 -8.57 7.39 14.73
C SER A 197 -10.00 6.86 14.94
N PRO A 198 -10.80 7.43 15.86
CA PRO A 198 -12.13 6.92 16.20
C PRO A 198 -13.12 6.88 15.03
N ASP A 199 -12.99 7.79 14.06
CA ASP A 199 -13.89 7.91 12.91
C ASP A 199 -13.48 7.02 11.71
N VAL A 200 -12.44 6.18 11.87
CA VAL A 200 -11.95 5.35 10.77
C VAL A 200 -12.95 4.25 10.41
N ASN A 201 -13.17 4.05 9.11
CA ASN A 201 -13.80 2.82 8.62
C ASN A 201 -12.77 1.68 8.64
N ALA A 202 -12.63 1.02 9.79
CA ALA A 202 -11.67 -0.06 9.99
C ALA A 202 -11.83 -1.20 8.97
N HIS A 203 -13.06 -1.52 8.55
CA HIS A 203 -13.32 -2.54 7.55
C HIS A 203 -12.71 -2.18 6.19
N LEU A 204 -12.98 -0.97 5.67
CA LEU A 204 -12.41 -0.51 4.41
C LEU A 204 -10.88 -0.45 4.48
N ASN A 205 -10.31 0.02 5.60
CA ASN A 205 -8.86 0.06 5.77
C ASN A 205 -8.24 -1.35 5.78
N ASN A 206 -8.92 -2.34 6.35
CA ASN A 206 -8.45 -3.73 6.30
C ASN A 206 -8.44 -4.28 4.86
N GLU A 207 -9.47 -3.98 4.06
CA GLU A 207 -9.48 -4.32 2.64
C GLU A 207 -8.33 -3.63 1.89
N LEU A 208 -8.09 -2.34 2.16
CA LEU A 208 -6.97 -1.60 1.59
C LEU A 208 -5.62 -2.22 1.95
N ILE A 209 -5.39 -2.57 3.23
CA ILE A 209 -4.16 -3.23 3.70
C ILE A 209 -3.97 -4.56 2.96
N LYS A 210 -5.02 -5.38 2.83
CA LYS A 210 -4.98 -6.63 2.07
C LYS A 210 -4.59 -6.42 0.62
N ILE A 211 -5.17 -5.42 -0.05
CA ILE A 211 -4.82 -5.05 -1.44
C ILE A 211 -3.33 -4.68 -1.53
N MET A 212 -2.86 -3.82 -0.63
CA MET A 212 -1.46 -3.39 -0.62
C MET A 212 -0.51 -4.58 -0.42
N LEU A 213 -0.77 -5.46 0.55
CA LEU A 213 0.06 -6.64 0.82
C LEU A 213 0.06 -7.64 -0.36
N THR A 214 -1.07 -7.79 -1.04
CA THR A 214 -1.20 -8.63 -2.23
C THR A 214 -0.31 -8.09 -3.37
N LEU A 215 -0.30 -6.77 -3.57
CA LEU A 215 0.55 -6.13 -4.58
C LEU A 215 2.03 -6.37 -4.34
N TYR A 216 2.50 -6.28 -3.09
CA TYR A 216 3.90 -6.54 -2.79
C TYR A 216 4.31 -8.00 -2.99
N SER A 217 3.36 -8.92 -2.88
CA SER A 217 3.61 -10.36 -3.02
C SER A 217 3.65 -10.80 -4.48
N GLN A 218 3.02 -10.06 -5.37
CA GLN A 218 3.14 -10.26 -6.81
C GLN A 218 4.52 -9.79 -7.28
N LYS A 219 5.46 -10.72 -7.46
CA LYS A 219 6.74 -10.39 -8.13
C LYS A 219 6.45 -9.77 -9.50
N PRO A 220 7.09 -8.64 -9.86
CA PRO A 220 7.01 -8.18 -11.24
C PRO A 220 7.50 -9.31 -12.16
N PRO A 221 6.84 -9.56 -13.30
CA PRO A 221 7.24 -10.63 -14.20
C PRO A 221 8.71 -10.43 -14.58
N ARG A 222 9.59 -11.31 -14.07
CA ARG A 222 10.99 -11.34 -14.48
C ARG A 222 11.01 -11.62 -15.97
N LYS A 223 11.38 -10.63 -16.78
CA LYS A 223 11.83 -10.90 -18.16
C LYS A 223 12.98 -11.89 -18.01
N ARG A 224 12.76 -13.15 -18.39
CA ARG A 224 13.82 -14.16 -18.48
C ARG A 224 14.88 -13.57 -19.40
N ALA A 225 16.06 -13.31 -18.86
CA ALA A 225 17.24 -13.09 -19.66
C ALA A 225 17.58 -14.45 -20.29
N THR A 226 16.99 -14.74 -21.45
CA THR A 226 17.50 -15.78 -22.31
C THR A 226 18.82 -15.28 -22.86
N SER A 227 19.89 -15.86 -22.34
CA SER A 227 21.22 -15.81 -22.93
C SER A 227 21.17 -16.40 -24.33
N SER A 228 21.11 -15.54 -25.34
CA SER A 228 21.61 -15.89 -26.66
C SER A 228 22.18 -14.64 -27.30
N ASN A 229 23.51 -14.62 -27.37
CA ASN A 229 24.26 -13.77 -28.27
C ASN A 229 23.68 -13.88 -29.69
N LYS A 230 23.05 -12.81 -30.18
CA LYS A 230 23.23 -12.35 -31.55
C LYS A 230 22.70 -10.92 -31.67
N SER A 231 23.62 -10.06 -32.08
CA SER A 231 23.39 -8.68 -32.47
C SER A 231 22.37 -8.61 -33.59
N GLU A 232 21.23 -7.95 -33.36
CA GLU A 232 20.49 -7.33 -34.44
C GLU A 232 19.83 -6.04 -33.98
N LYS A 233 20.30 -4.97 -34.62
CA LYS A 233 19.84 -3.59 -34.45
C LYS A 233 18.43 -3.47 -35.02
N THR A 234 17.41 -3.74 -34.21
CA THR A 234 16.03 -3.35 -34.53
C THR A 234 15.30 -2.77 -33.33
N SER A 235 14.93 -1.49 -33.49
CA SER A 235 13.89 -0.75 -32.77
C SER A 235 13.97 -0.64 -31.24
N LYS A 236 14.75 0.36 -30.79
CA LYS A 236 14.45 1.18 -29.60
C LYS A 236 13.03 1.76 -29.70
N LYS A 237 11.98 1.05 -29.27
CA LYS A 237 10.65 1.65 -28.98
C LYS A 237 9.63 0.76 -28.25
N GLU A 238 10.05 -0.22 -27.45
CA GLU A 238 9.16 -0.72 -26.38
C GLU A 238 9.23 0.25 -25.20
N LYS A 239 8.34 1.24 -25.22
CA LYS A 239 8.18 2.21 -24.13
C LYS A 239 7.77 1.48 -22.86
N LYS A 240 8.58 1.64 -21.79
CA LYS A 240 8.29 1.19 -20.43
C LYS A 240 6.89 1.68 -20.02
N ARG A 241 5.92 0.77 -19.89
CA ARG A 241 4.69 1.02 -19.14
C ARG A 241 5.06 1.56 -17.76
N SER A 242 4.39 2.60 -17.29
CA SER A 242 4.53 3.01 -15.90
C SER A 242 4.03 1.89 -14.99
N ASN A 243 4.74 1.65 -13.89
CA ASN A 243 4.41 0.57 -12.96
C ASN A 243 3.03 0.75 -12.31
N LEU A 244 2.53 2.00 -12.21
CA LEU A 244 1.27 2.32 -11.54
C LEU A 244 0.06 1.93 -12.41
N VAL A 245 -0.01 2.35 -13.69
CA VAL A 245 -1.06 1.88 -14.62
C VAL A 245 -1.06 0.35 -14.76
N ALA A 246 0.11 -0.26 -14.90
CA ALA A 246 0.22 -1.71 -15.01
C ALA A 246 -0.29 -2.43 -13.75
N GLY A 247 0.08 -1.93 -12.57
CA GLY A 247 -0.40 -2.45 -11.29
C GLY A 247 -1.91 -2.28 -11.12
N LEU A 248 -2.44 -1.09 -11.40
CA LEU A 248 -3.87 -0.81 -11.30
C LEU A 248 -4.69 -1.70 -12.25
N ASN A 249 -4.23 -1.93 -13.47
CA ASN A 249 -4.96 -2.79 -14.40
C ASN A 249 -5.10 -4.24 -13.89
N VAL A 250 -4.07 -4.78 -13.24
CA VAL A 250 -4.13 -6.11 -12.60
C VAL A 250 -5.10 -6.11 -11.40
N LEU A 251 -5.10 -5.03 -10.63
CA LEU A 251 -5.95 -4.89 -9.44
C LEU A 251 -7.44 -4.84 -9.76
N LEU A 252 -7.81 -4.13 -10.82
CA LEU A 252 -9.23 -3.93 -11.19
C LEU A 252 -9.94 -5.23 -11.61
N ASP A 253 -9.22 -6.35 -11.77
CA ASP A 253 -9.79 -7.68 -12.01
C ASP A 253 -9.95 -8.51 -10.72
N SER A 254 -9.41 -8.05 -9.59
CA SER A 254 -9.43 -8.82 -8.34
C SER A 254 -10.69 -8.59 -7.51
N THR A 255 -11.22 -9.67 -6.92
CA THR A 255 -12.41 -9.63 -6.05
C THR A 255 -12.21 -8.73 -4.84
N VAL A 256 -11.03 -8.75 -4.21
CA VAL A 256 -10.71 -7.89 -3.05
C VAL A 256 -10.83 -6.41 -3.41
N VAL A 257 -10.36 -6.01 -4.60
CA VAL A 257 -10.48 -4.63 -5.07
C VAL A 257 -11.93 -4.29 -5.42
N HIS A 258 -12.71 -5.23 -5.96
CA HIS A 258 -14.13 -5.00 -6.22
C HIS A 258 -14.91 -4.75 -4.93
N ASN A 259 -14.61 -5.52 -3.89
CA ASN A 259 -15.19 -5.32 -2.56
C ASN A 259 -14.80 -3.95 -2.00
N PHE A 260 -13.51 -3.60 -2.02
CA PHE A 260 -13.05 -2.29 -1.54
C PHE A 260 -13.68 -1.12 -2.33
N LEU A 261 -13.80 -1.25 -3.65
CA LEU A 261 -14.38 -0.22 -4.51
C LEU A 261 -15.92 -0.19 -4.47
N HIS A 262 -16.57 -1.10 -3.73
CA HIS A 262 -18.02 -1.28 -3.73
C HIS A 262 -18.59 -1.35 -5.16
N VAL A 263 -18.02 -2.25 -5.98
CA VAL A 263 -18.44 -2.41 -7.37
C VAL A 263 -19.86 -2.95 -7.43
N ASN A 264 -20.76 -2.22 -8.09
CA ASN A 264 -22.18 -2.55 -8.22
C ASN A 264 -22.63 -2.49 -9.68
N LYS A 265 -23.63 -3.30 -10.04
CA LYS A 265 -24.25 -3.26 -11.37
C LYS A 265 -25.59 -2.54 -11.31
N PHE A 266 -25.77 -1.56 -12.19
CA PHE A 266 -27.02 -0.81 -12.32
C PHE A 266 -27.28 -0.53 -13.81
N GLU A 267 -28.48 -0.87 -14.30
CA GLU A 267 -28.92 -0.67 -15.69
C GLU A 267 -27.90 -1.15 -16.74
N GLY A 268 -27.31 -2.33 -16.52
CA GLY A 268 -26.32 -2.92 -17.44
C GLY A 268 -24.92 -2.29 -17.39
N SER A 269 -24.72 -1.23 -16.61
CA SER A 269 -23.42 -0.61 -16.35
C SER A 269 -22.84 -1.09 -15.00
N THR A 270 -21.51 -1.15 -14.90
CA THR A 270 -20.81 -1.58 -13.68
C THR A 270 -20.11 -0.37 -13.06
N TYR A 271 -20.65 0.16 -11.97
CA TYR A 271 -20.15 1.35 -11.28
C TYR A 271 -19.27 1.00 -10.09
N PHE A 272 -18.40 1.93 -9.71
CA PHE A 272 -17.59 1.84 -8.50
C PHE A 272 -17.61 3.14 -7.70
N ASN A 273 -17.28 3.07 -6.41
CA ASN A 273 -17.27 4.22 -5.52
C ASN A 273 -16.07 5.15 -5.82
N LYS A 274 -16.36 6.44 -6.05
CA LYS A 274 -15.38 7.49 -6.35
C LYS A 274 -14.35 7.69 -5.23
N GLU A 275 -14.80 7.78 -3.98
CA GLU A 275 -13.95 8.10 -2.84
C GLU A 275 -12.97 6.95 -2.57
N ASN A 276 -13.46 5.71 -2.59
CA ASN A 276 -12.64 4.51 -2.44
C ASN A 276 -11.65 4.39 -3.60
N PHE A 277 -12.05 4.72 -4.83
CA PHE A 277 -11.11 4.72 -5.96
C PHE A 277 -10.00 5.75 -5.78
N ASN A 278 -10.35 6.97 -5.37
CA ASN A 278 -9.35 8.00 -5.08
C ASN A 278 -8.38 7.53 -3.99
N GLU A 279 -8.89 7.01 -2.87
CA GLU A 279 -8.08 6.45 -1.78
C GLU A 279 -7.16 5.32 -2.29
N LEU A 280 -7.67 4.38 -3.09
CA LEU A 280 -6.83 3.33 -3.68
C LEU A 280 -5.68 3.93 -4.50
N THR A 281 -5.97 4.90 -5.36
CA THR A 281 -4.97 5.49 -6.25
C THR A 281 -3.91 6.31 -5.51
N THR A 282 -4.26 7.01 -4.43
CA THR A 282 -3.30 7.76 -3.61
C THR A 282 -2.37 6.82 -2.84
N TRP A 283 -2.90 5.72 -2.30
CA TRP A 283 -2.09 4.66 -1.70
C TRP A 283 -1.18 3.96 -2.71
N LEU A 284 -1.67 3.69 -3.93
CA LEU A 284 -0.84 3.15 -5.00
C LEU A 284 0.31 4.08 -5.38
N LEU A 285 0.08 5.39 -5.41
CA LEU A 285 1.14 6.38 -5.63
C LEU A 285 2.23 6.26 -4.56
N LEU A 286 1.85 6.26 -3.27
CA LEU A 286 2.81 6.20 -2.16
C LEU A 286 3.59 4.88 -2.20
N VAL A 287 2.90 3.75 -2.31
CA VAL A 287 3.52 2.42 -2.37
C VAL A 287 4.45 2.29 -3.58
N THR A 288 4.05 2.80 -4.75
CA THR A 288 4.89 2.78 -5.96
C THR A 288 6.15 3.63 -5.77
N GLN A 289 6.04 4.77 -5.08
CA GLN A 289 7.18 5.62 -4.77
C GLN A 289 8.14 4.95 -3.80
N LEU A 290 7.64 4.34 -2.72
CA LEU A 290 8.45 3.65 -1.72
C LEU A 290 9.12 2.37 -2.26
N ASN A 291 8.48 1.69 -3.22
CA ASN A 291 9.05 0.49 -3.85
C ASN A 291 10.23 0.76 -4.79
N LYS A 292 10.48 2.01 -5.19
CA LYS A 292 11.61 2.33 -6.08
C LYS A 292 12.98 2.25 -5.38
N ARG A 293 13.04 1.92 -4.09
CA ARG A 293 14.28 1.82 -3.30
C ARG A 293 15.39 1.01 -3.96
N GLU A 294 15.05 -0.05 -4.70
CA GLU A 294 16.03 -0.96 -5.32
C GLU A 294 16.80 -0.30 -6.49
N ASN A 295 16.30 0.81 -7.04
CA ASN A 295 16.82 1.42 -8.26
C ASN A 295 17.13 2.92 -8.11
N VAL A 296 17.04 3.47 -6.89
CA VAL A 296 17.22 4.89 -6.63
C VAL A 296 18.34 5.09 -5.63
N ASP A 297 19.33 5.89 -6.04
CA ASP A 297 20.31 6.43 -5.12
C ASP A 297 19.59 7.34 -4.12
N LEU A 298 19.58 6.91 -2.85
CA LEU A 298 18.97 7.62 -1.73
C LEU A 298 19.54 9.04 -1.53
N THR A 299 20.68 9.36 -2.15
CA THR A 299 21.29 10.69 -2.08
C THR A 299 20.80 11.64 -3.19
N ASP A 300 20.16 11.13 -4.25
CA ASP A 300 19.64 11.96 -5.34
C ASP A 300 18.20 12.44 -5.05
N GLU A 301 18.07 13.46 -4.21
CA GLU A 301 16.79 14.14 -3.91
C GLU A 301 16.05 14.55 -5.21
N LYS A 302 16.78 14.96 -6.25
CA LYS A 302 16.17 15.42 -7.52
C LYS A 302 15.54 14.26 -8.27
N SER A 303 16.11 13.06 -8.23
CA SER A 303 15.49 11.85 -8.79
C SER A 303 14.21 11.50 -8.05
N ILE A 304 14.23 11.52 -6.71
CA ILE A 304 13.05 11.23 -5.87
C ILE A 304 11.89 12.18 -6.21
N LEU A 305 12.17 13.49 -6.32
CA LEU A 305 11.15 14.50 -6.65
C LEU A 305 10.67 14.44 -8.09
N ARG A 306 11.54 14.17 -9.05
CA ARG A 306 11.13 13.94 -10.45
C ARG A 306 10.19 12.74 -10.56
N ASN A 307 10.50 11.67 -9.84
CA ASN A 307 9.66 10.48 -9.76
C ASN A 307 8.30 10.79 -9.14
N LEU A 308 8.28 11.46 -7.98
CA LEU A 308 7.05 11.87 -7.31
C LEU A 308 6.19 12.71 -8.25
N LYS A 309 6.76 13.75 -8.88
CA LYS A 309 6.05 14.61 -9.84
C LYS A 309 5.43 13.81 -10.99
N SER A 310 6.17 12.83 -11.53
CA SER A 310 5.66 11.96 -12.59
C SER A 310 4.51 11.10 -12.11
N LEU A 311 4.62 10.49 -10.92
CA LEU A 311 3.58 9.63 -10.36
C LEU A 311 2.32 10.41 -9.98
N THR A 312 2.47 11.62 -9.44
CA THR A 312 1.35 12.54 -9.16
C THR A 312 0.60 12.86 -10.44
N SER A 313 1.30 13.27 -11.51
CA SER A 313 0.66 13.57 -12.79
C SER A 313 -0.02 12.34 -13.42
N GLU A 314 0.54 11.14 -13.23
CA GLU A 314 -0.06 9.90 -13.70
C GLU A 314 -1.34 9.55 -12.92
N THR A 315 -1.29 9.72 -11.60
CA THR A 315 -2.44 9.51 -10.69
C THR A 315 -3.58 10.45 -11.04
N ASP A 316 -3.28 11.74 -11.28
CA ASP A 316 -4.28 12.72 -11.74
C ASP A 316 -4.91 12.31 -13.06
N SER A 317 -4.11 11.78 -14.00
CA SER A 317 -4.63 11.28 -15.28
C SER A 317 -5.61 10.13 -15.07
N ILE A 318 -5.31 9.21 -14.16
CA ILE A 318 -6.17 8.06 -13.86
C ILE A 318 -7.48 8.52 -13.20
N ILE A 319 -7.41 9.43 -12.22
CA ILE A 319 -8.59 10.00 -11.55
C ILE A 319 -9.47 10.74 -12.56
N ASN A 320 -8.87 11.53 -13.47
CA ASN A 320 -9.61 12.22 -14.52
C ASN A 320 -10.27 11.23 -15.50
N GLU A 321 -9.62 10.13 -15.86
CA GLU A 321 -10.25 9.12 -16.71
C GLU A 321 -11.40 8.38 -16.00
N ALA A 322 -11.30 8.15 -14.69
CA ALA A 322 -12.39 7.62 -13.87
C ALA A 322 -13.59 8.57 -13.82
N GLN A 323 -13.35 9.87 -13.67
CA GLN A 323 -14.41 10.87 -13.75
C GLN A 323 -15.02 10.94 -15.16
N ASN A 324 -14.19 10.92 -16.21
CA ASN A 324 -14.65 10.94 -17.60
C ASN A 324 -15.35 9.64 -18.02
N SER A 325 -15.17 8.53 -17.29
CA SER A 325 -15.93 7.30 -17.52
C SER A 325 -17.28 7.29 -16.77
N GLY A 326 -17.57 8.33 -15.98
CA GLY A 326 -18.73 8.34 -15.09
C GLY A 326 -18.62 7.29 -13.98
N TYR A 327 -17.39 6.96 -13.56
CA TYR A 327 -17.10 5.89 -12.60
C TYR A 327 -17.63 4.51 -13.01
N ASP A 328 -17.72 4.28 -14.33
CA ASP A 328 -17.98 2.98 -14.91
C ASP A 328 -16.67 2.19 -15.05
N LEU A 329 -16.59 1.03 -14.40
CA LEU A 329 -15.43 0.16 -14.36
C LEU A 329 -15.04 -0.34 -15.74
N THR A 330 -16.01 -0.67 -16.59
CA THR A 330 -15.76 -1.23 -17.93
C THR A 330 -15.13 -0.17 -18.82
N LYS A 331 -15.74 1.03 -18.84
CA LYS A 331 -15.26 2.18 -19.60
C LYS A 331 -13.90 2.66 -19.09
N LEU A 332 -13.69 2.62 -17.77
CA LEU A 332 -12.41 2.98 -17.16
C LEU A 332 -11.29 2.04 -17.63
N LYS A 333 -11.50 0.72 -17.57
CA LYS A 333 -10.50 -0.27 -18.04
C LYS A 333 -10.12 -0.02 -19.50
N GLU A 334 -11.09 0.22 -20.37
CA GLU A 334 -10.82 0.52 -21.78
C GLU A 334 -10.00 1.80 -21.97
N LYS A 335 -10.24 2.83 -21.14
CA LYS A 335 -9.54 4.11 -21.19
C LYS A 335 -8.13 4.01 -20.60
N ILE A 336 -7.95 3.33 -19.48
CA ILE A 336 -6.64 3.10 -18.85
C ILE A 336 -5.70 2.34 -19.81
N LEU A 337 -6.21 1.35 -20.54
CA LEU A 337 -5.45 0.64 -21.59
C LEU A 337 -5.01 1.57 -22.75
N LYS A 338 -5.67 2.72 -22.93
CA LYS A 338 -5.37 3.71 -23.98
C LYS A 338 -4.46 4.85 -23.49
N ILE A 339 -4.24 5.04 -22.18
CA ILE A 339 -3.35 6.06 -21.61
C ILE A 339 -1.90 5.92 -22.14
N ASP A 340 -1.51 4.73 -22.60
CA ASP A 340 -0.21 4.45 -23.24
C ASP A 340 -0.07 4.88 -24.72
N LYS A 341 -1.16 5.29 -25.40
CA LYS A 341 -1.07 5.78 -26.77
C LYS A 341 -0.75 7.28 -26.71
N PRO A 342 0.38 7.76 -27.28
CA PRO A 342 0.65 9.19 -27.30
C PRO A 342 -0.55 9.90 -27.93
N PRO A 343 -0.89 11.13 -27.49
CA PRO A 343 -1.88 11.93 -28.19
C PRO A 343 -1.47 11.93 -29.66
N LYS A 344 -2.38 11.47 -30.54
CA LYS A 344 -2.16 11.61 -31.98
C LYS A 344 -1.85 13.09 -32.17
N SER A 345 -0.60 13.39 -32.51
CA SER A 345 -0.20 14.76 -32.77
C SER A 345 -1.19 15.28 -33.80
N ASN A 346 -2.01 16.26 -33.43
CA ASN A 346 -2.83 17.01 -34.37
C ASN A 346 -1.85 17.84 -35.23
N LYS A 347 -1.13 17.16 -36.13
CA LYS A 347 -0.31 17.75 -37.19
C LYS A 347 -1.17 18.40 -38.27
N LYS A 348 -2.50 18.41 -38.13
CA LYS A 348 -3.40 19.01 -39.11
C LYS A 348 -3.69 20.50 -38.91
N ILE A 349 -3.44 21.09 -37.74
CA ILE A 349 -3.76 22.51 -37.50
C ILE A 349 -2.57 23.46 -37.81
N ALA A 350 -1.34 22.93 -37.88
CA ALA A 350 -0.14 23.75 -38.16
C ALA A 350 0.21 23.88 -39.65
N ARG A 351 -0.46 23.16 -40.56
CA ARG A 351 -0.20 23.24 -42.02
C ARG A 351 -1.12 24.21 -42.77
N GLU A 352 -2.32 24.50 -42.26
CA GLU A 352 -3.21 25.49 -42.90
C GLU A 352 -2.84 26.94 -42.57
N LYS A 353 -2.19 27.22 -41.42
CA LYS A 353 -1.74 28.59 -41.10
C LYS A 353 -0.44 29.02 -41.80
N ARG A 354 0.27 28.13 -42.49
CA ARG A 354 1.49 28.47 -43.27
C ARG A 354 1.27 28.52 -44.79
N ALA A 355 0.13 28.04 -45.30
CA ALA A 355 -0.20 28.16 -46.73
C ALA A 355 -0.96 29.46 -47.08
N GLY A 356 -1.52 30.17 -46.10
CA GLY A 356 -2.33 31.39 -46.32
C GLY A 356 -1.60 32.73 -46.22
N LYS A 357 -0.27 32.77 -46.02
CA LYS A 357 0.48 34.04 -45.85
C LYS A 357 1.50 34.35 -46.97
N SER A 358 1.35 33.74 -48.15
CA SER A 358 2.22 34.01 -49.32
C SER A 358 1.45 34.40 -50.59
N LYS A 359 0.25 34.98 -50.47
CA LYS A 359 -0.42 35.66 -51.59
C LYS A 359 -1.18 36.88 -51.07
N ASN A 360 -0.56 38.05 -51.25
CA ASN A 360 -1.10 39.41 -51.39
C ASN A 360 0.09 40.33 -51.07
N LYS A 361 0.82 40.74 -52.11
CA LYS A 361 0.70 42.04 -52.80
C LYS A 361 1.31 43.16 -51.99
#